data_AF-A0A8T3LYD1-F1
#
_entry.id   AF-A0A8T3LYD1-F1
#
_cell.length_a   1.000
_cell.length_b   1.000
_cell.length_c   1.000
_cell.angle_alpha   90.00
_cell.angle_beta   90.00
_cell.angle_gamma   90.00
#
_symmetry.space_group_name_H-M   'P 1'
#
loop_
_entity.id
_entity.type
_entity.pdbx_description
1 polymer ?
#
loop_
_entity_poly.entity_id
_entity_poly.type
_entity_poly.pdbx_seq_one_letter_code
_entity_poly.pdbx_strand_id
1 'polypeptide(L)'
;WASTSTKNPEFRDVLYVEELIGPETVDTMPLETITAFLDHGDVRRTLDRDVSDAHQAIREIEAQGISMQQVTDELIAEGVASFAKSFDELIESIESKREELAPA
;
A
#
# COMPACT_ATOMS: atom_id res chain seq x y z
N TRP A 1 -6.87 5.01 -0.92
CA TRP A 1 -5.54 4.44 -1.16
C TRP A 1 -4.95 3.98 0.15
N ALA A 2 -4.20 2.89 0.11
CA ALA A 2 -3.50 2.30 1.24
C ALA A 2 -2.17 1.75 0.73
N SER A 3 -1.21 1.52 1.62
CA SER A 3 0.15 1.12 1.26
C SER A 3 0.86 2.12 0.32
N THR A 4 0.64 3.42 0.55
CA THR A 4 1.11 4.54 -0.28
C THR A 4 2.46 5.11 0.15
N SER A 5 3.21 4.42 1.01
CA SER A 5 4.63 4.71 1.21
C SER A 5 5.45 4.14 0.05
N THR A 6 6.27 4.97 -0.57
CA THR A 6 7.23 4.53 -1.58
C THR A 6 8.22 3.52 -0.99
N LYS A 7 8.43 2.40 -1.69
CA LYS A 7 9.28 1.30 -1.22
C LYS A 7 10.67 1.27 -1.85
N ASN A 8 10.84 1.91 -3.00
CA ASN A 8 12.13 2.04 -3.67
C ASN A 8 12.72 3.44 -3.40
N PRO A 9 13.91 3.55 -2.78
CA PRO A 9 14.54 4.84 -2.45
C PRO A 9 14.95 5.68 -3.68
N GLU A 10 14.95 5.11 -4.88
CA GLU A 10 15.22 5.86 -6.11
C GLU A 10 14.03 6.76 -6.53
N PHE A 11 12.84 6.51 -5.98
CA PHE A 11 11.66 7.33 -6.22
C PHE A 11 11.42 8.32 -5.09
N ARG A 12 10.66 9.38 -5.38
CA ARG A 12 10.16 10.30 -4.34
C ARG A 12 9.40 9.50 -3.28
N ASP A 13 9.72 9.73 -2.02
CA ASP A 13 9.07 9.13 -0.85
C ASP A 13 7.57 9.51 -0.73
N VAL A 14 7.14 10.54 -1.46
CA VAL A 14 5.75 11.01 -1.58
C VAL A 14 5.07 10.64 -2.91
N LEU A 15 5.72 9.85 -3.79
CA LEU A 15 5.25 9.54 -5.15
C LEU A 15 3.77 9.14 -5.21
N TYR A 16 3.36 8.13 -4.43
CA TYR A 16 1.99 7.62 -4.51
C TYR A 16 0.97 8.65 -4.03
N VAL A 17 1.31 9.46 -3.03
CA VAL A 17 0.39 10.48 -2.50
C VAL A 17 0.16 11.56 -3.55
N GLU A 18 1.23 12.05 -4.18
CA GLU A 18 1.16 13.11 -5.20
C GLU A 18 0.34 12.68 -6.43
N GLU A 19 0.47 11.44 -6.88
CA GLU A 19 -0.15 10.96 -8.12
C GLU A 19 -1.58 10.42 -7.95
N LEU A 20 -2.10 10.37 -6.72
CA LEU A 20 -3.43 9.79 -6.40
C LEU A 20 -4.44 10.79 -5.80
N ILE A 21 -4.16 12.09 -5.91
CA ILE A 21 -5.03 13.16 -5.38
C ILE A 21 -6.24 13.35 -6.30
N GLY A 22 -7.45 13.10 -5.78
CA GLY A 22 -8.70 13.29 -6.51
C GLY A 22 -9.93 13.37 -5.60
N PRO A 23 -11.07 13.87 -6.14
CA PRO A 23 -12.31 14.01 -5.37
C PRO A 23 -12.81 12.64 -4.88
N GLU A 24 -13.54 12.66 -3.75
CA GLU A 24 -14.21 11.47 -3.19
C GLU A 24 -13.26 10.29 -2.86
N THR A 25 -11.98 10.59 -2.58
CA THR A 25 -10.99 9.61 -2.17
C THR A 25 -10.41 9.92 -0.80
N VAL A 26 -9.87 8.90 -0.15
CA VAL A 26 -9.07 9.00 1.08
C VAL A 26 -7.77 8.26 0.83
N ASP A 27 -6.64 8.82 1.26
CA ASP A 27 -5.37 8.10 1.35
C ASP A 27 -5.02 7.86 2.82
N THR A 28 -4.82 6.59 3.18
CA THR A 28 -4.44 6.14 4.52
C THR A 28 -2.95 5.90 4.56
N MET A 29 -2.24 6.83 5.18
CA MET A 29 -0.78 6.91 5.15
C MET A 29 -0.19 6.66 6.55
N PRO A 30 0.99 6.02 6.65
CA PRO A 30 1.74 6.03 7.91
C PRO A 30 2.28 7.43 8.20
N LEU A 31 2.60 7.69 9.48
CA LEU A 31 3.03 9.01 9.95
C LEU A 31 4.27 9.54 9.23
N GLU A 32 5.21 8.67 8.87
CA GLU A 32 6.40 9.00 8.08
C GLU A 32 6.04 9.59 6.71
N THR A 33 5.14 8.96 5.96
CA THR A 33 4.67 9.45 4.66
C THR A 33 3.90 10.77 4.81
N ILE A 34 3.08 10.91 5.86
CA ILE A 34 2.41 12.19 6.17
C ILE A 34 3.45 13.29 6.43
N THR A 35 4.50 12.99 7.20
CA THR A 35 5.56 13.95 7.52
C THR A 35 6.34 14.38 6.28
N ALA A 36 6.71 13.43 5.43
CA ALA A 36 7.38 13.71 4.16
C ALA A 36 6.49 14.57 3.22
N PHE A 37 5.20 14.24 3.11
CA PHE A 37 4.27 15.00 2.28
C PHE A 37 4.07 16.43 2.81
N LEU A 38 4.03 16.62 4.13
CA LEU A 38 3.95 17.96 4.73
C LEU A 38 5.22 18.80 4.49
N ASP A 39 6.38 18.16 4.40
CA ASP A 39 7.67 18.83 4.17
C ASP A 39 7.82 19.28 2.70
N HIS A 40 7.56 18.38 1.76
CA HIS A 40 7.90 18.62 0.34
C HIS A 40 6.94 18.00 -0.69
N GLY A 41 5.71 17.65 -0.28
CA GLY A 41 4.67 17.18 -1.19
C GLY A 41 4.08 18.28 -2.06
N ASP A 42 3.59 17.90 -3.24
CA ASP A 42 2.93 18.80 -4.19
C ASP A 42 1.44 18.48 -4.36
N VAL A 43 0.58 19.44 -4.02
CA VAL A 43 -0.88 19.27 -4.06
C VAL A 43 -1.42 19.65 -5.43
N ARG A 44 -1.70 18.64 -6.26
CA ARG A 44 -2.30 18.80 -7.60
C ARG A 44 -3.38 17.75 -7.80
N ARG A 45 -4.47 18.08 -8.50
CA ARG A 45 -5.45 17.08 -8.94
C ARG A 45 -4.81 16.20 -10.02
N THR A 46 -4.49 14.97 -9.67
CA THR A 46 -3.70 14.04 -10.48
C THR A 46 -4.47 12.79 -10.86
N LEU A 47 -5.37 12.33 -9.99
CA LEU A 47 -6.04 11.04 -10.13
C LEU A 47 -6.78 10.84 -11.46
N ASP A 48 -7.39 11.90 -12.00
CA ASP A 48 -8.19 11.86 -13.22
C ASP A 48 -7.46 12.42 -14.45
N ARG A 49 -6.15 12.66 -14.34
CA ARG A 49 -5.31 13.06 -15.47
C ARG A 49 -4.85 11.83 -16.23
N ASP A 50 -4.74 11.97 -17.55
CA ASP A 50 -4.05 11.02 -18.44
C ASP A 50 -4.50 9.55 -18.27
N VAL A 51 -5.77 9.32 -17.95
CA VAL A 51 -6.36 7.98 -17.71
C VAL A 51 -6.21 7.05 -18.92
N SER A 52 -6.17 7.60 -20.13
CA SER A 52 -5.86 6.85 -21.36
C SER A 52 -4.48 6.19 -21.29
N ASP A 53 -3.50 6.92 -20.76
CA ASP A 53 -2.10 6.52 -20.70
C ASP A 53 -1.92 5.49 -19.59
N ALA A 54 -2.62 5.65 -18.46
CA ALA A 54 -2.70 4.63 -17.41
C ALA A 54 -3.23 3.28 -17.96
N HIS A 55 -4.32 3.30 -18.74
CA HIS A 55 -4.81 2.09 -19.40
C HIS A 55 -3.82 1.54 -20.44
N GLN A 56 -3.07 2.41 -21.11
CA GLN A 56 -2.05 1.97 -22.07
C GLN A 56 -0.88 1.29 -21.38
N ALA A 57 -0.39 1.83 -20.26
CA ALA A 57 0.67 1.20 -19.48
C ALA A 57 0.31 -0.23 -19.06
N ILE A 58 -0.93 -0.45 -18.61
CA ILE A 58 -1.43 -1.79 -18.29
C ILE A 58 -1.39 -2.72 -19.51
N ARG A 59 -1.86 -2.27 -20.68
CA ARG A 59 -1.81 -3.06 -21.92
C ARG A 59 -0.38 -3.37 -22.35
N GLU A 60 0.55 -2.44 -22.18
CA GLU A 60 1.95 -2.62 -22.54
C GLU A 60 2.63 -3.65 -21.63
N ILE A 61 2.33 -3.65 -20.33
CA ILE A 61 2.76 -4.68 -19.38
C ILE A 61 2.27 -6.07 -19.84
N GLU A 62 0.99 -6.18 -20.18
CA GLU A 62 0.42 -7.45 -20.67
C GLU A 62 1.04 -7.89 -22.01
N ALA A 63 1.35 -6.95 -22.90
CA ALA A 63 2.02 -7.23 -24.17
C ALA A 63 3.46 -7.76 -23.99
N GLN A 64 4.10 -7.49 -22.84
CA GLN A 64 5.39 -8.11 -22.47
C GLN A 64 5.23 -9.51 -21.85
N GLY A 65 4.01 -10.05 -21.79
CA GLY A 65 3.73 -11.37 -21.23
C GLY A 65 3.54 -11.40 -19.71
N ILE A 66 3.43 -10.23 -19.06
CA ILE A 66 3.13 -10.13 -17.64
C ILE A 66 1.60 -10.10 -17.47
N SER A 67 1.02 -11.19 -16.97
CA SER A 67 -0.42 -11.25 -16.72
C SER A 67 -0.79 -10.42 -15.50
N MET A 68 -1.51 -9.31 -15.70
CA MET A 68 -2.01 -8.51 -14.58
C MET A 68 -2.99 -9.28 -13.70
N GLN A 69 -3.79 -10.18 -14.28
CA GLN A 69 -4.66 -11.07 -13.51
C GLN A 69 -3.86 -11.94 -12.55
N GLN A 70 -2.82 -12.63 -13.05
CA GLN A 70 -1.97 -13.48 -12.22
C GLN A 70 -1.29 -12.69 -11.10
N VAL A 71 -0.75 -11.51 -11.41
CA VAL A 71 -0.13 -10.62 -10.41
C VAL A 71 -1.14 -10.23 -9.34
N THR A 72 -2.36 -9.84 -9.71
CA THR A 72 -3.39 -9.48 -8.72
C THR A 72 -3.87 -10.67 -7.89
N ASP A 73 -3.99 -11.86 -8.48
CA ASP A 73 -4.39 -13.08 -7.77
C ASP A 73 -3.34 -13.47 -6.73
N GLU A 74 -2.05 -13.40 -7.09
CA GLU A 74 -0.93 -13.65 -6.20
C GLU A 74 -0.89 -12.65 -5.05
N LEU A 75 -0.98 -11.35 -5.34
CA LEU A 75 -0.99 -10.29 -4.31
C LEU A 75 -2.17 -10.44 -3.33
N ILE A 76 -3.35 -10.86 -3.80
CA ILE A 76 -4.50 -11.14 -2.92
C ILE A 76 -4.18 -12.33 -2.00
N ALA A 77 -3.67 -13.44 -2.55
CA ALA A 77 -3.36 -14.63 -1.77
C ALA A 77 -2.29 -14.35 -0.71
N GLU A 78 -1.21 -13.66 -1.09
CA GLU A 78 -0.15 -13.24 -0.17
C GLU A 78 -0.64 -12.25 0.88
N GLY A 79 -1.49 -11.29 0.49
CA GLY A 79 -2.10 -10.34 1.40
C GLY A 79 -2.93 -11.03 2.49
N VAL A 80 -3.81 -11.97 2.10
CA VAL A 80 -4.62 -12.74 3.06
C VAL A 80 -3.72 -13.55 3.99
N ALA A 81 -2.70 -14.23 3.45
CA ALA A 81 -1.75 -15.00 4.26
C ALA A 81 -0.98 -14.12 5.25
N SER A 82 -0.53 -12.93 4.82
CA SER A 82 0.17 -11.99 5.70
C SER A 82 -0.74 -11.48 6.82
N PHE A 83 -2.00 -11.19 6.54
CA PHE A 83 -2.94 -10.73 7.56
C PHE A 83 -3.26 -11.83 8.57
N ALA A 84 -3.48 -13.07 8.12
CA ALA A 84 -3.69 -14.22 8.99
C ALA A 84 -2.49 -14.43 9.92
N LYS A 85 -1.27 -14.41 9.35
CA LYS A 85 -0.04 -14.53 10.13
C LYS A 85 0.11 -13.44 11.19
N SER A 86 -0.08 -12.17 10.82
CA SER A 86 0.00 -11.06 11.80
C SER A 86 -1.05 -11.18 12.91
N PHE A 87 -2.21 -11.76 12.62
CA PHE A 87 -3.23 -12.01 13.62
C PHE A 87 -2.85 -13.15 14.56
N ASP A 88 -2.31 -14.25 14.03
CA ASP A 88 -1.82 -15.36 14.86
C ASP A 88 -0.70 -14.87 15.82
N GLU A 89 0.26 -14.09 15.31
CA GLU A 89 1.32 -13.47 16.11
C GLU A 89 0.76 -12.56 17.23
N LEU A 90 -0.31 -11.81 16.95
CA LEU A 90 -1.00 -11.00 17.95
C LEU A 90 -1.62 -11.86 19.05
N ILE A 91 -2.31 -12.95 18.68
CA ILE A 91 -2.94 -13.85 19.65
C ILE A 91 -1.89 -14.56 20.52
N GLU A 92 -0.80 -15.04 19.92
CA GLU A 92 0.33 -15.62 20.65
C GLU A 92 0.93 -14.63 21.65
N SER A 93 1.12 -13.36 21.25
CA SER A 93 1.63 -12.32 22.15
C SER A 93 0.69 -12.08 23.33
N ILE A 94 -0.62 -12.07 23.11
CA ILE A 94 -1.63 -11.92 24.19
C ILE A 94 -1.59 -13.13 25.13
N GLU A 95 -1.48 -14.34 24.59
CA GLU A 95 -1.42 -15.57 25.36
C GLU A 95 -0.17 -15.59 26.26
N SER A 96 1.00 -15.31 25.68
CA SER A 96 2.26 -15.19 26.44
C SER A 96 2.12 -14.17 27.58
N LYS A 97 1.49 -13.03 27.33
CA LYS A 97 1.28 -12.01 28.36
C LYS A 97 0.32 -12.47 29.45
N ARG A 98 -0.71 -13.23 29.09
CA ARG A 98 -1.68 -13.78 30.05
C ARG A 98 -1.00 -14.77 30.99
N GLU A 99 -0.17 -15.67 30.46
CA GLU A 99 0.57 -16.65 31.26
C GLU A 99 1.56 -15.98 32.23
N GLU A 100 2.30 -14.96 31.77
CA GLU A 100 3.21 -14.17 32.62
C GLU A 100 2.51 -13.51 33.82
N LEU A 101 1.24 -13.14 33.66
CA LEU A 101 0.46 -12.43 34.68
C LEU A 101 -0.40 -13.36 35.53
N ALA A 102 -0.44 -14.66 35.23
CA ALA A 102 -1.23 -15.63 35.99
C ALA A 102 -0.62 -15.83 37.39
N PRO A 103 -1.41 -15.73 38.48
CA PRO A 103 -0.92 -16.06 39.82
C PRO A 103 -0.60 -17.56 39.91
N ALA A 104 0.41 -17.89 40.72
CA ALA A 104 0.85 -19.26 40.99
C ALA A 104 -0.22 -20.14 41.66
#